data_AF-A0A0R3R864-F1
#
_entry.id   AF-A0A0R3R864-F1
#
_cell.length_a   1.000
_cell.length_b   1.000
_cell.length_c   1.000
_cell.angle_alpha   90.00
_cell.angle_beta   90.00
_cell.angle_gamma   90.00
#
_symmetry.space_group_name_H-M   'P 1'
#
loop_
_entity.id
_entity.type
_entity.pdbx_description
1 polymer ?
#
loop_
_entity_poly.entity_id
_entity_poly.type
_entity_poly.pdbx_seq_one_letter_code
_entity_poly.pdbx_strand_id
1 'polypeptide(L)'
;MMVTTTTTMIRAAILLSNRRKALSLSSSKIDRLHPQWSCRHLHGLTRKQLRFCRRNIEQMDSIRAGAQLAYSECQYQFQQRRWNCSLINPNTKEVYGDMILNRGTREAAFVHAISSAGIAYRITRDCSKGLIDKCGCDLSALKRTDQFNWNGCSDNVRYGVAVSRAFVDAAERGKNQSLERKIMNLHNNNAGRQVLELNTRKQCKCHGLSGSCEMKTCWKSMPTFR
;
A
#
# COMPACT_ATOMS: atom_id res chain seq x y z
N MET A 1 -1.66 14.15 -40.21
CA MET A 1 -0.97 14.81 -39.07
C MET A 1 -1.82 14.61 -37.82
N MET A 2 -1.45 13.66 -36.98
CA MET A 2 -2.16 13.28 -35.74
C MET A 2 -1.49 13.95 -34.55
N VAL A 3 -2.22 14.80 -33.82
CA VAL A 3 -1.82 15.31 -32.49
C VAL A 3 -2.98 15.10 -31.54
N THR A 4 -3.10 13.90 -30.95
CA THR A 4 -4.04 13.62 -29.87
C THR A 4 -3.48 12.52 -28.97
N THR A 5 -2.87 12.88 -27.82
CA THR A 5 -2.83 12.06 -26.58
C THR A 5 -1.95 12.75 -25.52
N THR A 6 -2.52 13.52 -24.57
CA THR A 6 -1.93 13.78 -23.22
C THR A 6 -2.83 14.65 -22.31
N THR A 7 -4.15 14.40 -22.23
CA THR A 7 -5.00 15.18 -21.30
C THR A 7 -6.13 14.37 -20.66
N THR A 8 -5.81 13.29 -19.93
CA THR A 8 -6.74 12.68 -18.95
C THR A 8 -6.00 11.68 -18.08
N MET A 9 -5.36 12.14 -17.00
CA MET A 9 -4.77 11.25 -15.98
C MET A 9 -5.44 11.36 -14.62
N ILE A 10 -6.33 12.33 -14.39
CA ILE A 10 -7.06 12.44 -13.13
C ILE A 10 -8.51 12.85 -13.38
N ARG A 11 -9.43 11.91 -13.19
CA ARG A 11 -10.84 12.29 -12.99
C ARG A 11 -11.64 11.43 -12.02
N ALA A 12 -11.10 10.40 -11.36
CA ALA A 12 -11.90 9.64 -10.40
C ALA A 12 -11.06 8.81 -9.42
N ALA A 13 -10.66 9.41 -8.30
CA ALA A 13 -10.33 8.66 -7.08
C ALA A 13 -10.72 9.37 -5.77
N ILE A 14 -11.30 10.58 -5.80
CA ILE A 14 -11.67 11.32 -4.58
C ILE A 14 -13.16 11.74 -4.51
N LEU A 15 -14.03 11.36 -5.48
CA LEU A 15 -15.41 11.88 -5.52
C LEU A 15 -16.52 10.83 -5.67
N LEU A 16 -16.43 9.75 -4.91
CA LEU A 16 -17.61 8.96 -4.55
C LEU A 16 -17.61 8.69 -3.05
N SER A 17 -17.55 9.78 -2.28
CA SER A 17 -17.95 9.80 -0.87
C SER A 17 -18.81 11.04 -0.68
N ASN A 18 -20.13 10.83 -0.89
CA ASN A 18 -21.27 11.54 -0.31
C ASN A 18 -22.38 11.82 -1.33
N ARG A 19 -23.36 10.91 -1.37
CA ARG A 19 -24.78 11.25 -1.22
C ARG A 19 -25.59 10.03 -0.73
N ARG A 20 -25.92 10.11 0.57
CA ARG A 20 -27.10 9.58 1.30
C ARG A 20 -27.17 8.08 1.67
N LYS A 21 -26.94 7.85 2.97
CA LYS A 21 -27.54 6.89 3.93
C LYS A 21 -28.02 5.52 3.41
N ALA A 22 -27.24 4.50 3.74
CA ALA A 22 -27.76 3.28 4.36
C ALA A 22 -26.66 2.69 5.27
N LEU A 23 -26.96 2.58 6.57
CA LEU A 23 -26.30 1.62 7.45
C LEU A 23 -26.73 0.24 6.98
N SER A 24 -25.85 -0.52 6.33
CA SER A 24 -25.90 -1.99 6.36
C SER A 24 -24.62 -2.57 5.76
N LEU A 25 -23.97 -3.43 6.54
CA LEU A 25 -23.08 -4.48 6.09
C LEU A 25 -23.48 -5.02 4.71
N SER A 26 -22.61 -4.87 3.70
CA SER A 26 -22.45 -5.80 2.55
C SER A 26 -21.72 -5.09 1.41
N SER A 27 -20.40 -5.03 1.47
CA SER A 27 -19.56 -4.82 0.27
C SER A 27 -18.74 -6.08 -0.05
N SER A 28 -19.10 -7.24 0.51
CA SER A 28 -18.21 -8.40 0.57
C SER A 28 -18.57 -9.56 -0.36
N LYS A 29 -19.64 -9.49 -1.16
CA LYS A 29 -20.01 -10.59 -2.09
C LYS A 29 -20.20 -10.18 -3.55
N ILE A 30 -20.74 -8.99 -3.85
CA ILE A 30 -21.06 -8.60 -5.24
C ILE A 30 -19.79 -8.36 -6.08
N ASP A 31 -18.75 -7.74 -5.50
CA ASP A 31 -17.47 -7.52 -6.19
C ASP A 31 -16.66 -8.81 -6.45
N ARG A 32 -16.98 -9.92 -5.76
CA ARG A 32 -16.34 -11.22 -5.99
C ARG A 32 -16.89 -11.95 -7.22
N LEU A 33 -18.08 -11.58 -7.71
CA LEU A 33 -18.79 -12.31 -8.77
C LEU A 33 -18.39 -11.87 -10.19
N HIS A 34 -17.81 -10.67 -10.38
CA HIS A 34 -17.28 -10.23 -11.69
C HIS A 34 -15.93 -9.49 -11.60
N PRO A 35 -14.81 -10.25 -11.44
CA PRO A 35 -13.46 -9.69 -11.34
C PRO A 35 -13.04 -8.81 -12.53
N GLN A 36 -13.52 -9.12 -13.74
CA GLN A 36 -13.19 -8.34 -14.94
C GLN A 36 -13.76 -6.92 -14.95
N TRP A 37 -14.82 -6.65 -14.19
CA TRP A 37 -15.44 -5.33 -14.12
C TRP A 37 -14.79 -4.46 -13.05
N SER A 38 -14.39 -5.01 -11.91
CA SER A 38 -13.73 -4.23 -10.84
C SER A 38 -12.43 -3.54 -11.30
N CYS A 39 -11.58 -4.20 -12.08
CA CYS A 39 -10.35 -3.56 -12.61
C CYS A 39 -10.59 -2.53 -13.73
N ARG A 40 -11.68 -2.62 -14.50
CA ARG A 40 -11.94 -1.71 -15.64
C ARG A 40 -12.38 -0.32 -15.20
N HIS A 41 -12.98 -0.22 -14.01
CA HIS A 41 -13.39 1.05 -13.40
C HIS A 41 -12.27 1.76 -12.64
N LEU A 42 -11.09 1.13 -12.52
CA LEU A 42 -9.91 1.75 -11.92
C LEU A 42 -9.20 2.62 -12.96
N HIS A 43 -9.48 3.92 -12.91
CA HIS A 43 -8.81 4.93 -13.71
C HIS A 43 -7.40 5.21 -13.16
N GLY A 44 -6.47 5.60 -14.05
CA GLY A 44 -5.09 5.95 -13.68
C GLY A 44 -4.11 4.77 -13.57
N LEU A 45 -4.55 3.53 -13.77
CA LEU A 45 -3.66 2.37 -13.81
C LEU A 45 -3.00 2.19 -15.19
N THR A 46 -1.71 1.88 -15.19
CA THR A 46 -1.00 1.49 -16.42
C THR A 46 -1.49 0.13 -16.93
N ARG A 47 -1.22 -0.19 -18.22
CA ARG A 47 -1.54 -1.52 -18.79
C ARG A 47 -0.94 -2.69 -17.99
N LYS A 48 0.23 -2.49 -17.37
CA LYS A 48 0.89 -3.51 -16.52
C LYS A 48 0.18 -3.65 -15.17
N GLN A 49 -0.21 -2.54 -14.55
CA GLN A 49 -1.01 -2.57 -13.31
C GLN A 49 -2.41 -3.17 -13.54
N LEU A 50 -3.05 -2.89 -14.67
CA LEU A 50 -4.32 -3.55 -15.04
C LEU A 50 -4.16 -5.06 -15.19
N ARG A 51 -3.03 -5.53 -15.75
CA ARG A 51 -2.72 -6.96 -15.83
C ARG A 51 -2.49 -7.57 -14.45
N PHE A 52 -1.81 -6.85 -13.55
CA PHE A 52 -1.67 -7.27 -12.16
C PHE A 52 -3.04 -7.37 -11.47
N CYS A 53 -3.87 -6.33 -11.57
CA CYS A 53 -5.21 -6.26 -10.98
C CYS A 53 -6.05 -7.47 -11.37
N ARG A 54 -6.12 -7.80 -12.68
CA ARG A 54 -6.91 -8.93 -13.17
C ARG A 54 -6.47 -10.28 -12.60
N ARG A 55 -5.21 -10.42 -12.22
CA ARG A 55 -4.65 -11.67 -11.63
C ARG A 55 -4.76 -11.70 -10.10
N ASN A 56 -4.90 -10.54 -9.47
CA ASN A 56 -4.80 -10.37 -8.03
C ASN A 56 -5.97 -9.53 -7.48
N ILE A 57 -7.19 -9.81 -7.97
CA ILE A 57 -8.37 -8.99 -7.67
C ILE A 57 -8.63 -8.84 -6.16
N GLU A 58 -8.48 -9.92 -5.41
CA GLU A 58 -8.62 -9.99 -3.95
C GLU A 58 -7.62 -9.09 -3.19
N GLN A 59 -6.48 -8.73 -3.80
CA GLN A 59 -5.47 -7.88 -3.19
C GLN A 59 -5.75 -6.39 -3.47
N MET A 60 -6.63 -6.07 -4.42
CA MET A 60 -6.82 -4.71 -4.90
C MET A 60 -7.48 -3.80 -3.86
N ASP A 61 -8.33 -4.34 -2.99
CA ASP A 61 -8.91 -3.58 -1.88
C ASP A 61 -7.84 -3.18 -0.87
N SER A 62 -6.94 -4.10 -0.52
CA SER A 62 -5.78 -3.82 0.34
C SER A 62 -4.79 -2.85 -0.32
N ILE A 63 -4.57 -2.94 -1.63
CA ILE A 63 -3.75 -1.98 -2.38
C ILE A 63 -4.37 -0.57 -2.33
N ARG A 64 -5.69 -0.46 -2.56
CA ARG A 64 -6.42 0.81 -2.48
C ARG A 64 -6.32 1.41 -1.08
N ALA A 65 -6.58 0.62 -0.05
CA ALA A 65 -6.48 1.06 1.34
C ALA A 65 -5.03 1.44 1.72
N GLY A 66 -4.03 0.73 1.20
CA GLY A 66 -2.62 1.07 1.39
C GLY A 66 -2.21 2.40 0.75
N ALA A 67 -2.74 2.71 -0.43
CA ALA A 67 -2.53 3.99 -1.08
C ALA A 67 -3.21 5.14 -0.32
N GLN A 68 -4.43 4.93 0.19
CA GLN A 68 -5.13 5.91 1.04
C GLN A 68 -4.38 6.17 2.35
N LEU A 69 -3.86 5.10 2.98
CA LEU A 69 -3.03 5.20 4.17
C LEU A 69 -1.78 6.04 3.90
N ALA A 70 -1.04 5.74 2.83
CA ALA A 70 0.15 6.49 2.43
C ALA A 70 -0.16 7.98 2.18
N TYR A 71 -1.27 8.27 1.50
CA TYR A 71 -1.70 9.65 1.24
C TYR A 71 -1.99 10.39 2.55
N SER A 72 -2.76 9.78 3.45
CA SER A 72 -3.10 10.38 4.74
C SER A 72 -1.87 10.64 5.61
N GLU A 73 -0.90 9.71 5.61
CA GLU A 73 0.33 9.88 6.37
C GLU A 73 1.25 10.93 5.72
N CYS A 74 1.28 11.02 4.40
CA CYS A 74 2.00 12.09 3.71
C CYS A 74 1.45 13.48 4.06
N GLN A 75 0.12 13.63 4.08
CA GLN A 75 -0.51 14.87 4.53
C GLN A 75 -0.16 15.18 5.99
N TYR A 76 -0.20 14.18 6.87
CA TYR A 76 0.17 14.34 8.27
C TYR A 76 1.62 14.82 8.44
N GLN A 77 2.59 14.17 7.79
CA GLN A 77 4.01 14.51 7.87
C GLN A 77 4.33 15.91 7.34
N PHE A 78 3.54 16.39 6.37
CA PHE A 78 3.75 17.68 5.72
C PHE A 78 2.75 18.76 6.13
N GLN A 79 1.88 18.52 7.12
CA GLN A 79 0.78 19.43 7.47
C GLN A 79 1.22 20.86 7.86
N GLN A 80 2.46 21.02 8.34
CA GLN A 80 3.04 22.32 8.72
C GLN A 80 4.07 22.84 7.70
N ARG A 81 4.09 22.29 6.49
CA ARG A 81 5.01 22.69 5.40
C ARG A 81 4.25 23.48 4.33
N ARG A 82 4.99 24.30 3.57
CA ARG A 82 4.43 25.05 2.41
C ARG A 82 3.76 24.12 1.38
N TRP A 83 4.38 22.97 1.14
CA TRP A 83 3.76 21.86 0.42
C TRP A 83 3.27 20.84 1.45
N ASN A 84 1.95 20.66 1.53
CA ASN A 84 1.29 19.84 2.56
C ASN A 84 0.82 18.46 2.07
N CYS A 85 1.45 17.96 1.00
CA CYS A 85 1.07 16.73 0.32
C CYS A 85 -0.38 16.68 -0.22
N SER A 86 -0.99 17.83 -0.50
CA SER A 86 -2.27 17.88 -1.22
C SER A 86 -2.05 17.59 -2.71
N LEU A 87 -2.17 16.31 -3.08
CA LEU A 87 -2.04 15.87 -4.47
C LEU A 87 -3.28 16.18 -5.31
N ILE A 88 -4.43 16.47 -4.68
CA ILE A 88 -5.71 16.78 -5.33
C ILE A 88 -6.19 18.12 -4.80
N ASN A 89 -6.52 19.06 -5.69
CA ASN A 89 -7.23 20.26 -5.30
C ASN A 89 -8.66 19.90 -4.87
N PRO A 90 -9.10 20.22 -3.65
CA PRO A 90 -10.44 19.87 -3.18
C PRO A 90 -11.57 20.57 -3.97
N ASN A 91 -11.29 21.75 -4.54
CA ASN A 91 -12.26 22.58 -5.25
C ASN A 91 -12.28 22.28 -6.76
N THR A 92 -11.12 22.31 -7.41
CA THR A 92 -11.00 22.10 -8.86
C THR A 92 -10.92 20.63 -9.24
N LYS A 93 -10.63 19.74 -8.28
CA LYS A 93 -10.45 18.28 -8.47
C LYS A 93 -9.29 17.94 -9.40
N GLU A 94 -8.48 18.95 -9.73
CA GLU A 94 -7.22 18.81 -10.46
C GLU A 94 -6.24 18.08 -9.57
N VAL A 95 -5.41 17.25 -10.18
CA VAL A 95 -4.32 16.60 -9.45
C VAL A 95 -3.01 17.18 -9.89
N TYR A 96 -2.31 17.67 -8.88
CA TYR A 96 -0.95 18.17 -8.97
C TYR A 96 0.06 17.03 -9.00
N GLY A 97 -0.40 15.78 -8.91
CA GLY A 97 0.39 14.55 -9.03
C GLY A 97 1.29 14.57 -10.26
N ASP A 98 0.78 14.90 -11.45
CA ASP A 98 1.65 14.97 -12.63
C ASP A 98 2.68 16.11 -12.55
N MET A 99 2.37 17.24 -11.92
CA MET A 99 3.33 18.34 -11.81
C MET A 99 4.42 18.08 -10.76
N ILE A 100 4.06 17.44 -9.64
CA ILE A 100 5.01 17.13 -8.55
C ILE A 100 5.78 15.85 -8.85
N LEU A 101 5.11 14.77 -9.26
CA LEU A 101 5.71 13.45 -9.48
C LEU A 101 6.55 13.38 -10.77
N ASN A 102 6.25 14.21 -11.78
CA ASN A 102 7.11 14.29 -12.96
C ASN A 102 8.35 15.18 -12.74
N ARG A 103 8.39 16.00 -11.69
CA ARG A 103 9.55 16.83 -11.33
C ARG A 103 10.45 16.11 -10.33
N GLY A 104 11.77 16.29 -10.44
CA GLY A 104 12.83 15.58 -9.69
C GLY A 104 12.95 16.00 -8.24
N THR A 105 11.81 16.18 -7.56
CA THR A 105 11.75 16.88 -6.28
C THR A 105 11.91 15.93 -5.11
N ARG A 106 12.34 16.48 -3.96
CA ARG A 106 12.46 15.72 -2.71
C ARG A 106 11.09 15.26 -2.22
N GLU A 107 10.07 16.06 -2.45
CA GLU A 107 8.67 15.79 -2.15
C GLU A 107 8.17 14.59 -2.98
N ALA A 108 8.46 14.56 -4.28
CA ALA A 108 8.12 13.41 -5.12
C ALA A 108 8.82 12.12 -4.65
N ALA A 109 10.09 12.21 -4.28
CA ALA A 109 10.83 11.07 -3.74
C ALA A 109 10.15 10.50 -2.48
N PHE A 110 9.69 11.37 -1.57
CA PHE A 110 8.94 10.98 -0.39
C PHE A 110 7.61 10.30 -0.76
N VAL A 111 6.84 10.87 -1.71
CA VAL A 111 5.56 10.29 -2.14
C VAL A 111 5.74 8.88 -2.72
N HIS A 112 6.77 8.66 -3.55
CA HIS A 112 7.11 7.34 -4.07
C HIS A 112 7.42 6.34 -2.94
N ALA A 113 8.27 6.74 -1.99
CA ALA A 113 8.64 5.92 -0.85
C ALA A 113 7.43 5.56 0.02
N ILE A 114 6.66 6.56 0.49
CA ILE A 114 5.53 6.33 1.41
C ILE A 114 4.39 5.56 0.73
N SER A 115 4.15 5.77 -0.57
CA SER A 115 3.14 5.02 -1.33
C SER A 115 3.50 3.54 -1.45
N SER A 116 4.77 3.26 -1.79
CA SER A 116 5.31 1.91 -1.87
C SER A 116 5.28 1.20 -0.51
N ALA A 117 5.63 1.92 0.56
CA ALA A 117 5.54 1.44 1.94
C ALA A 117 4.10 1.17 2.39
N GLY A 118 3.16 2.09 2.12
CA GLY A 118 1.76 1.97 2.54
C GLY A 118 1.06 0.76 1.92
N ILE A 119 1.31 0.48 0.64
CA ILE A 119 0.80 -0.74 -0.01
C ILE A 119 1.40 -1.99 0.60
N ALA A 120 2.73 -2.04 0.82
CA ALA A 120 3.38 -3.20 1.42
C ALA A 120 2.90 -3.44 2.86
N TYR A 121 2.74 -2.37 3.65
CA TYR A 121 2.22 -2.40 5.00
C TYR A 121 0.81 -2.97 5.03
N ARG A 122 -0.09 -2.44 4.19
CA ARG A 122 -1.49 -2.85 4.22
C ARG A 122 -1.68 -4.29 3.77
N ILE A 123 -1.01 -4.71 2.70
CA ILE A 123 -1.05 -6.11 2.25
C ILE A 123 -0.56 -7.03 3.35
N THR A 124 0.59 -6.73 3.95
CA THR A 124 1.13 -7.57 5.04
C THR A 124 0.15 -7.68 6.19
N ARG A 125 -0.47 -6.57 6.62
CA ARG A 125 -1.40 -6.57 7.75
C ARG A 125 -2.70 -7.32 7.43
N ASP A 126 -3.21 -7.21 6.21
CA ASP A 126 -4.42 -7.92 5.78
C ASP A 126 -4.14 -9.43 5.62
N CYS A 127 -2.94 -9.82 5.17
CA CYS A 127 -2.49 -11.22 5.18
C CYS A 127 -2.46 -11.79 6.61
N SER A 128 -1.86 -11.08 7.56
CA SER A 128 -1.81 -11.53 8.97
C SER A 128 -3.18 -11.65 9.63
N LYS A 129 -4.18 -10.93 9.11
CA LYS A 129 -5.59 -11.01 9.56
C LYS A 129 -6.38 -12.09 8.85
N GLY A 130 -5.82 -12.77 7.86
CA GLY A 130 -6.53 -13.76 7.04
C GLY A 130 -7.59 -13.13 6.13
N LEU A 131 -7.42 -11.87 5.71
CA LEU A 131 -8.37 -11.18 4.81
C LEU A 131 -8.09 -11.47 3.32
N ILE A 132 -6.92 -12.02 2.99
CA ILE A 132 -6.50 -12.36 1.64
C ILE A 132 -6.15 -13.84 1.61
N ASP A 133 -6.88 -14.63 0.82
CA ASP A 133 -6.75 -16.10 0.82
C ASP A 133 -5.37 -16.59 0.30
N LYS A 134 -4.70 -15.81 -0.55
CA LYS A 134 -3.38 -16.16 -1.12
C LYS A 134 -2.18 -15.96 -0.19
N CYS A 135 -2.38 -15.47 1.03
CA CYS A 135 -1.29 -15.22 1.97
C CYS A 135 -1.73 -15.42 3.42
N GLY A 136 -0.74 -15.40 4.32
CA GLY A 136 -0.94 -15.54 5.75
C GLY A 136 0.29 -15.13 6.53
N CYS A 137 0.39 -15.64 7.75
CA CYS A 137 1.49 -15.38 8.67
C CYS A 137 2.83 -15.92 8.13
N ASP A 138 3.93 -15.31 8.54
CA ASP A 138 5.28 -15.84 8.31
C ASP A 138 5.56 -17.00 9.28
N LEU A 139 5.73 -18.20 8.72
CA LEU A 139 6.00 -19.43 9.47
C LEU A 139 7.51 -19.71 9.63
N SER A 140 8.38 -18.85 9.07
CA SER A 140 9.83 -19.06 9.10
C SER A 140 10.39 -19.08 10.53
N ALA A 141 9.78 -18.34 11.46
CA ALA A 141 10.19 -18.25 12.86
C ALA A 141 9.81 -19.49 13.70
N LEU A 142 8.80 -20.27 13.29
CA LEU A 142 8.41 -21.51 13.97
C LEU A 142 9.50 -22.60 13.92
N LYS A 143 10.46 -22.45 13.01
CA LYS A 143 11.62 -23.35 12.87
C LYS A 143 12.73 -23.09 13.88
N ARG A 144 12.61 -22.06 14.75
CA ARG A 144 13.64 -21.70 15.75
C ARG A 144 13.27 -22.22 17.13
N THR A 145 14.10 -23.12 17.64
CA THR A 145 14.04 -23.74 18.97
C THR A 145 14.71 -22.85 20.04
N ASP A 146 14.23 -21.62 20.24
CA ASP A 146 14.73 -20.77 21.32
C ASP A 146 13.82 -20.88 22.57
N GLN A 147 14.34 -20.47 23.75
CA GLN A 147 13.77 -20.51 25.11
C GLN A 147 12.33 -19.97 25.32
N PHE A 148 11.66 -19.47 24.28
CA PHE A 148 10.28 -18.98 24.33
C PHE A 148 9.50 -19.53 23.14
N ASN A 149 8.22 -19.84 23.36
CA ASN A 149 7.37 -20.37 22.29
C ASN A 149 7.06 -19.26 21.26
N TRP A 150 7.61 -19.42 20.05
CA TRP A 150 7.14 -18.68 18.87
C TRP A 150 5.74 -19.16 18.55
N ASN A 151 4.74 -18.43 19.01
CA ASN A 151 3.33 -18.71 18.76
C ASN A 151 2.64 -17.41 18.31
N GLY A 152 1.55 -17.53 17.57
CA GLY A 152 0.83 -16.39 16.98
C GLY A 152 1.20 -16.10 15.52
N CYS A 153 0.65 -15.01 15.00
CA CYS A 153 0.80 -14.64 13.59
C CYS A 153 1.92 -13.62 13.40
N SER A 154 3.07 -14.07 12.90
CA SER A 154 4.14 -13.15 12.51
C SER A 154 3.81 -12.47 11.17
N ASP A 155 4.04 -11.17 11.06
CA ASP A 155 3.78 -10.40 9.85
C ASP A 155 4.69 -10.85 8.70
N ASN A 156 4.11 -11.28 7.57
CA ASN A 156 4.85 -11.68 6.36
C ASN A 156 5.22 -10.47 5.49
N VAL A 157 6.15 -9.65 6.00
CA VAL A 157 6.58 -8.40 5.36
C VAL A 157 7.13 -8.64 3.95
N ARG A 158 7.85 -9.75 3.74
CA ARG A 158 8.43 -10.11 2.44
C ARG A 158 7.35 -10.26 1.37
N TYR A 159 6.21 -10.86 1.70
CA TYR A 159 5.07 -10.98 0.79
C TYR A 159 4.49 -9.61 0.43
N GLY A 160 4.26 -8.74 1.43
CA GLY A 160 3.75 -7.39 1.17
C GLY A 160 4.71 -6.54 0.33
N VAL A 161 6.01 -6.63 0.58
CA VAL A 161 7.06 -6.00 -0.23
C VAL A 161 7.04 -6.52 -1.67
N ALA A 162 6.86 -7.82 -1.88
CA ALA A 162 6.78 -8.41 -3.21
C ALA A 162 5.54 -7.93 -3.99
N VAL A 163 4.38 -7.87 -3.34
CA VAL A 163 3.14 -7.33 -3.95
C VAL A 163 3.30 -5.85 -4.29
N SER A 164 3.81 -5.05 -3.35
CA SER A 164 4.07 -3.63 -3.57
C SER A 164 5.05 -3.41 -4.72
N ARG A 165 6.15 -4.15 -4.77
CA ARG A 165 7.10 -4.12 -5.89
C ARG A 165 6.42 -4.47 -7.22
N ALA A 166 5.61 -5.53 -7.26
CA ALA A 166 4.96 -5.97 -8.50
C ALA A 166 3.93 -4.95 -9.02
N PHE A 167 3.25 -4.23 -8.13
CA PHE A 167 2.21 -3.27 -8.48
C PHE A 167 2.74 -1.85 -8.70
N VAL A 168 3.52 -1.30 -7.76
CA VAL A 168 4.00 0.10 -7.79
C VAL A 168 5.05 0.27 -8.89
N ASP A 169 6.04 -0.61 -8.96
CA ASP A 169 7.12 -0.50 -9.95
C ASP A 169 6.62 -0.80 -11.39
N ALA A 170 5.42 -1.39 -11.53
CA ALA A 170 4.78 -1.53 -12.83
C ALA A 170 4.34 -0.17 -13.43
N ALA A 171 4.09 0.84 -12.60
CA ALA A 171 3.79 2.20 -13.05
C ALA A 171 5.02 2.87 -13.73
N GLU A 172 6.22 2.66 -13.18
CA GLU A 172 7.48 3.25 -13.65
C GLU A 172 7.99 2.66 -14.98
N ARG A 173 7.33 1.63 -15.50
CA ARG A 173 7.72 0.95 -16.76
C ARG A 173 7.00 1.49 -17.98
N GLY A 174 6.41 2.69 -17.89
CA GLY A 174 5.80 3.42 -18.99
C GLY A 174 6.82 3.95 -20.02
N LYS A 175 6.36 4.30 -21.22
CA LYS A 175 7.22 4.78 -22.33
C LYS A 175 7.57 6.28 -22.26
N ASN A 176 6.94 7.03 -21.37
CA ASN A 176 6.97 8.51 -21.40
C ASN A 176 7.86 9.14 -20.32
N GLN A 177 8.77 8.38 -19.70
CA GLN A 177 9.68 8.88 -18.67
C GLN A 177 11.14 8.64 -19.06
N SER A 178 12.02 9.56 -18.66
CA SER A 178 13.47 9.41 -18.85
C SER A 178 14.01 8.23 -18.04
N LEU A 179 15.17 7.69 -18.45
CA LEU A 179 15.78 6.56 -17.77
C LEU A 179 16.18 6.90 -16.32
N GLU A 180 16.75 8.08 -16.12
CA GLU A 180 17.19 8.60 -14.82
C GLU A 180 16.01 8.73 -13.87
N ARG A 181 14.88 9.23 -14.38
CA ARG A 181 13.63 9.35 -13.63
C ARG A 181 13.15 8.00 -13.12
N LYS A 182 13.10 7.03 -14.03
CA LYS A 182 12.67 5.67 -13.72
C LYS A 182 13.57 5.02 -12.67
N ILE A 183 14.89 5.17 -12.79
CA ILE A 183 15.85 4.63 -11.80
C ILE A 183 15.62 5.28 -10.44
N MET A 184 15.47 6.60 -10.39
CA MET A 184 15.21 7.33 -9.15
C MET A 184 13.90 6.89 -8.50
N ASN A 185 12.81 6.79 -9.25
CA ASN A 185 11.50 6.38 -8.72
C ASN A 185 11.55 4.94 -8.19
N LEU A 186 12.19 4.01 -8.91
CA LEU A 186 12.39 2.64 -8.45
C LEU A 186 13.24 2.58 -7.16
N HIS A 187 14.27 3.41 -7.06
CA HIS A 187 15.08 3.54 -5.86
C HIS A 187 14.23 4.02 -4.67
N ASN A 188 13.47 5.11 -4.84
CA ASN A 188 12.59 5.66 -3.80
C ASN A 188 11.52 4.65 -3.36
N ASN A 189 10.89 3.96 -4.31
CA ASN A 189 9.93 2.89 -4.02
C ASN A 189 10.57 1.78 -3.19
N ASN A 190 11.82 1.41 -3.50
CA ASN A 190 12.55 0.38 -2.75
C ASN A 190 12.93 0.85 -1.35
N ALA A 191 13.39 2.09 -1.19
CA ALA A 191 13.70 2.69 0.11
C ALA A 191 12.49 2.64 1.05
N GLY A 192 11.29 3.01 0.56
CA GLY A 192 10.06 2.92 1.34
C GLY A 192 9.71 1.51 1.80
N ARG A 193 9.94 0.49 0.96
CA ARG A 193 9.68 -0.92 1.32
C ARG A 193 10.66 -1.45 2.36
N GLN A 194 11.93 -1.06 2.27
CA GLN A 194 12.97 -1.50 3.20
C GLN A 194 12.69 -1.05 4.65
N VAL A 195 12.08 0.11 4.84
CA VAL A 195 11.72 0.62 6.17
C VAL A 195 10.85 -0.39 6.94
N LEU A 196 9.98 -1.14 6.28
CA LEU A 196 9.12 -2.14 6.93
C LEU A 196 9.93 -3.33 7.46
N GLU A 197 10.89 -3.82 6.68
CA GLU A 197 11.76 -4.92 7.07
C GLU A 197 12.66 -4.51 8.24
N LEU A 198 13.23 -3.30 8.17
CA LEU A 198 14.12 -2.77 9.20
C LEU A 198 13.42 -2.48 10.53
N ASN A 199 12.14 -2.09 10.50
CA ASN A 199 11.39 -1.70 11.69
C ASN A 199 10.50 -2.81 12.27
N THR A 200 10.51 -4.03 11.70
CA THR A 200 9.77 -5.15 12.26
C THR A 200 10.36 -5.58 13.59
N ARG A 201 9.53 -5.65 14.65
CA ARG A 201 9.98 -5.94 16.03
C ARG A 201 9.34 -7.20 16.56
N LYS A 202 10.00 -7.83 17.53
CA LYS A 202 9.41 -8.90 18.32
C LYS A 202 8.41 -8.30 19.31
N GLN A 203 7.16 -8.71 19.21
CA GLN A 203 6.10 -8.43 20.17
C GLN A 203 5.85 -9.69 20.99
N CYS A 204 5.56 -9.54 22.28
CA CYS A 204 5.30 -10.66 23.17
C CYS A 204 4.08 -10.38 24.04
N LYS A 205 3.28 -11.42 24.30
CA LYS A 205 2.21 -11.41 25.30
C LYS A 205 2.58 -12.36 26.44
N CYS A 206 2.46 -11.87 27.67
CA CYS A 206 2.71 -12.64 28.88
C CYS A 206 1.44 -13.32 29.37
N HIS A 207 1.57 -14.55 29.86
CA HIS A 207 0.45 -15.43 30.23
C HIS A 207 0.54 -15.97 31.66
N GLY A 208 1.53 -15.55 32.45
CA GLY A 208 1.70 -16.04 33.82
C GLY A 208 0.69 -15.45 34.81
N LEU A 209 0.58 -16.09 35.97
CA LEU A 209 -0.30 -15.67 37.06
C LEU A 209 -0.03 -14.20 37.43
N SER A 210 -1.10 -13.44 37.67
CA SER A 210 -1.05 -12.01 37.99
C SER A 210 -0.27 -11.15 36.96
N GLY A 211 -0.18 -11.58 35.70
CA GLY A 211 0.51 -10.86 34.64
C GLY A 211 2.02 -11.13 34.54
N SER A 212 2.53 -12.15 35.23
CA SER A 212 3.95 -12.52 35.12
C SER A 212 4.32 -12.98 33.70
N CYS A 213 5.57 -12.74 33.31
CA CYS A 213 6.11 -13.09 31.98
C CYS A 213 6.94 -14.39 31.99
N GLU A 214 6.76 -15.24 33.01
CA GLU A 214 7.40 -16.55 33.10
C GLU A 214 7.06 -17.43 31.89
N MET A 215 5.79 -17.40 31.47
CA MET A 215 5.35 -17.91 30.18
C MET A 215 4.94 -16.74 29.27
N LYS A 216 5.51 -16.69 28.07
CA LYS A 216 5.17 -15.68 27.06
C LYS A 216 5.15 -16.27 25.66
N THR A 217 4.27 -15.71 24.84
CA THR A 217 4.15 -15.99 23.42
C THR A 217 4.65 -14.80 22.63
N CYS A 218 5.56 -15.00 21.68
CA CYS A 218 6.12 -13.92 20.87
C CYS A 218 5.92 -14.13 19.37
N TRP A 219 5.72 -13.03 18.64
CA TRP A 219 5.63 -12.98 17.18
C TRP A 219 6.35 -11.74 16.64
N LYS A 220 6.70 -11.74 15.35
CA LYS A 220 7.22 -10.54 14.69
C LYS A 220 6.06 -9.70 14.18
N SER A 221 6.06 -8.40 14.49
CA SER A 221 5.07 -7.49 13.95
C SER A 221 5.68 -6.17 13.49
N MET A 222 5.13 -5.63 12.40
CA MET A 222 5.40 -4.27 11.98
C MET A 222 4.84 -3.29 13.01
N PRO A 223 5.47 -2.11 13.19
CA PRO A 223 4.96 -1.06 14.05
C PRO A 223 3.64 -0.48 13.50
N THR A 224 3.13 0.55 14.15
CA THR A 224 2.16 1.45 13.52
C THR A 224 2.76 2.04 12.25
N PHE A 225 1.91 2.44 11.30
CA PHE A 225 2.41 3.06 10.07
C PHE A 225 3.02 4.45 10.29
N ARG A 226 2.62 5.10 11.39
CA ARG A 226 3.20 6.32 11.93
C ARG A 226 4.30 6.00 12.93
#